data_AF-A0A645DYA0-F1
#
_entry.id   AF-A0A645DYA0-F1
#
_cell.length_a   1.000
_cell.length_b   1.000
_cell.length_c   1.000
_cell.angle_alpha   90.00
_cell.angle_beta   90.00
_cell.angle_gamma   90.00
#
_symmetry.space_group_name_H-M   'P 1'
#
loop_
_entity.id
_entity.type
_entity.pdbx_description
1 polymer ?
#
loop_
_entity_poly.entity_id
_entity_poly.type
_entity_poly.pdbx_seq_one_letter_code
_entity_poly.pdbx_strand_id
1 'polypeptide(L)' 'MVDQAAAEGLRIVLWTNNPGDYNDSLGAPELTGKVLAKAAPGDILLLHVGVGPTIGALPGIIDGYRRKGFSFVTVEDIAR' A
#
# COMPACT_ATOMS: atom_id res chain seq x y z
N MET A 1 20.78 6.79 -10.64
CA MET A 1 19.97 6.72 -9.39
C MET A 1 19.79 5.28 -8.93
N VAL A 2 19.21 4.39 -9.73
CA VAL A 2 19.08 2.96 -9.37
C VAL A 2 20.45 2.32 -9.13
N ASP A 3 21.39 2.51 -10.06
CA ASP A 3 22.74 1.93 -9.94
C ASP A 3 23.52 2.46 -8.72
N GLN A 4 23.29 3.72 -8.36
CA GLN A 4 23.94 4.32 -7.19
C GLN A 4 23.33 3.79 -5.89
N ALA A 5 22.00 3.64 -5.81
CA ALA A 5 21.37 3.00 -4.66
C ALA A 5 21.87 1.55 -4.50
N ALA A 6 21.99 0.81 -5.61
CA ALA A 6 22.50 -0.55 -5.60
C ALA A 6 23.98 -0.62 -5.17
N ALA A 7 24.83 0.31 -5.63
CA ALA A 7 26.23 0.40 -5.23
C ALA A 7 26.41 0.64 -3.72
N GLU A 8 25.45 1.33 -3.08
CA GLU A 8 25.40 1.55 -1.63
C GLU A 8 24.70 0.41 -0.86
N GLY A 9 24.37 -0.70 -1.53
CA GLY A 9 23.69 -1.85 -0.91
C GLY A 9 22.21 -1.62 -0.60
N LEU A 10 21.59 -0.57 -1.16
CA LEU A 10 20.18 -0.28 -1.00
C LEU A 10 19.35 -0.96 -2.11
N ARG A 11 18.15 -1.38 -1.76
CA ARG A 11 17.14 -1.85 -2.72
C ARG A 11 16.05 -0.81 -2.87
N ILE A 12 15.77 -0.39 -4.11
CA ILE A 12 14.64 0.47 -4.42
C ILE A 12 13.38 -0.39 -4.50
N VAL A 13 12.38 -0.05 -3.68
CA VAL A 13 11.06 -0.67 -3.69
C VAL A 13 10.04 0.40 -4.04
N LEU A 14 9.25 0.14 -5.08
CA LEU A 14 8.11 0.95 -5.47
C LEU A 14 6.82 0.27 -5.00
N TRP A 15 5.68 0.72 -5.53
CA TRP A 15 4.36 0.19 -5.22
C TRP A 15 3.69 -0.36 -6.47
N THR A 16 2.76 -1.30 -6.28
CA THR A 16 1.88 -1.83 -7.33
C THR A 16 0.47 -1.26 -7.22
N ASN A 17 0.09 -0.80 -6.03
CA ASN A 17 -1.23 -0.25 -5.75
C ASN A 17 -1.09 1.13 -5.09
N ASN A 18 -1.41 2.17 -5.86
CA ASN A 18 -1.48 3.55 -5.38
C ASN A 18 -2.93 4.04 -5.56
N PRO A 19 -3.68 4.23 -4.46
CA PRO A 19 -5.06 4.67 -4.52
C PRO A 19 -5.23 6.21 -4.49
N GLY A 20 -4.15 6.97 -4.26
CA GLY A 20 -4.17 8.43 -4.20
C GLY A 20 -4.71 9.01 -2.89
N ASP A 21 -4.32 8.44 -1.76
CA ASP A 21 -4.79 8.84 -0.42
C ASP A 21 -4.36 10.26 0.01
N TYR A 22 -3.36 10.84 -0.67
CA TYR A 22 -2.94 12.24 -0.51
C TYR A 22 -3.99 13.27 -0.95
N ASN A 23 -5.06 12.83 -1.61
CA ASN A 23 -6.18 13.70 -1.96
C ASN A 23 -7.21 13.72 -0.83
N ASP A 24 -7.24 14.78 -0.03
CA ASP A 24 -8.16 14.93 1.11
C ASP A 24 -9.66 14.92 0.73
N SER A 25 -10.00 15.14 -0.55
CA SER A 25 -11.40 14.98 -1.00
C SER A 25 -11.84 13.51 -1.13
N LEU A 26 -10.91 12.56 -1.04
CA LEU A 26 -11.18 11.14 -1.15
C LEU A 26 -11.76 10.59 0.16
N GLY A 27 -13.02 10.13 0.12
CA GLY A 27 -13.66 9.51 1.28
C GLY A 27 -13.07 8.14 1.64
N ALA A 28 -13.08 7.79 2.92
CA ALA A 28 -12.57 6.51 3.40
C ALA A 28 -13.19 5.25 2.73
N PRO A 29 -14.52 5.20 2.45
CA PRO A 29 -15.10 4.06 1.71
C PRO A 29 -14.61 3.97 0.27
N GLU A 30 -14.43 5.10 -0.41
CA GLU A 30 -13.93 5.14 -1.79
C GLU A 30 -12.46 4.71 -1.83
N LEU A 31 -11.62 5.20 -0.91
CA LEU A 31 -10.23 4.78 -0.77
C LEU A 31 -10.13 3.27 -0.51
N THR A 32 -10.93 2.74 0.41
CA THR A 32 -11.00 1.29 0.69
C THR A 32 -11.38 0.50 -0.57
N GLY A 33 -12.38 0.97 -1.32
CA GLY A 33 -12.80 0.33 -2.56
C GLY A 33 -11.70 0.32 -3.63
N LYS A 34 -11.01 1.45 -3.84
CA LYS A 34 -9.89 1.56 -4.79
C LYS A 34 -8.76 0.58 -4.46
N VAL A 35 -8.41 0.49 -3.17
CA VAL A 35 -7.37 -0.43 -2.69
C VAL A 35 -7.76 -1.89 -2.95
N LEU A 36 -8.95 -2.30 -2.49
CA LEU A 36 -9.38 -3.70 -2.57
C LEU A 36 -9.71 -4.17 -3.99
N ALA A 37 -10.02 -3.25 -4.90
CA ALA A 37 -10.22 -3.54 -6.32
C ALA A 37 -8.92 -3.95 -7.04
N LYS A 38 -7.76 -3.51 -6.55
CA LYS A 38 -6.43 -3.83 -7.09
C LYS A 38 -5.67 -4.89 -6.29
N ALA A 39 -6.23 -5.37 -5.19
CA ALA A 39 -5.59 -6.37 -4.33
C ALA A 39 -5.27 -7.66 -5.11
N ALA A 40 -4.00 -8.04 -5.11
CA ALA A 40 -3.46 -9.22 -5.78
C ALA A 40 -2.32 -9.84 -4.95
N PRO A 41 -1.93 -11.11 -5.20
CA PRO A 41 -0.74 -11.68 -4.58
C PRO A 41 0.51 -10.84 -4.89
N GLY A 42 1.30 -10.51 -3.85
CA GLY A 42 2.49 -9.67 -3.97
C GLY A 42 2.22 -8.16 -4.01
N ASP A 43 1.01 -7.71 -3.68
CA ASP A 43 0.66 -6.29 -3.70
C ASP A 43 1.45 -5.46 -2.69
N ILE A 44 2.10 -4.39 -3.18
CA ILE A 44 2.74 -3.34 -2.41
C ILE A 44 1.85 -2.09 -2.49
N LEU A 45 1.08 -1.87 -1.43
CA LEU A 45 0.16 -0.74 -1.27
C LEU A 45 0.88 0.51 -0.75
N LEU A 46 0.81 1.62 -1.49
CA LEU A 46 1.29 2.92 -1.04
C LEU A 46 0.19 3.66 -0.27
N LEU A 47 0.50 4.09 0.96
CA LEU A 47 -0.29 5.01 1.78
C LEU A 47 0.64 6.00 2.49
N HIS A 48 0.11 7.17 2.83
CA HIS A 48 0.78 8.24 3.56
C HIS A 48 0.26 8.33 5.00
N VAL A 49 1.16 8.62 5.94
CA VAL A 49 0.81 8.85 7.35
C VAL A 49 0.30 10.28 7.54
N GLY A 50 -0.75 10.43 8.35
CA GLY A 50 -1.25 11.74 8.79
C GLY A 50 -2.31 12.37 7.89
N VAL A 51 -2.77 11.68 6.85
CA VAL A 51 -3.85 12.16 5.96
C VAL A 51 -5.20 11.57 6.38
N GLY A 52 -6.24 12.41 6.34
CA GLY A 52 -7.60 12.05 6.77
C GLY A 52 -8.16 10.80 6.07
N PRO A 53 -8.02 10.66 4.74
CA PRO A 53 -8.48 9.48 4.01
C PRO A 53 -7.88 8.18 4.55
N THR A 54 -6.55 8.13 4.76
CA THR A 54 -5.86 6.94 5.26
C THR A 54 -6.30 6.60 6.68
N ILE A 55 -6.42 7.59 7.57
CA ILE A 55 -6.88 7.36 8.95
C ILE A 55 -8.26 6.68 8.97
N GLY A 56 -9.18 7.15 8.13
CA GLY A 56 -10.53 6.57 8.07
C GLY A 56 -10.62 5.23 7.33
N ALA A 57 -9.79 5.00 6.31
CA ALA A 57 -9.86 3.81 5.46
C ALA A 57 -9.07 2.61 6.01
N LEU A 58 -8.03 2.85 6.81
CA LEU A 58 -7.08 1.81 7.23
C LEU A 58 -7.75 0.56 7.86
N PRO A 59 -8.75 0.67 8.76
CA PRO A 59 -9.44 -0.51 9.30
C PRO A 59 -10.12 -1.34 8.20
N GLY A 60 -10.84 -0.68 7.29
CA GLY A 60 -11.55 -1.34 6.19
C GLY A 60 -10.62 -1.99 5.18
N ILE A 61 -9.47 -1.37 4.91
CA ILE A 61 -8.40 -1.93 4.07
C ILE A 61 -7.85 -3.22 4.70
N ILE A 62 -7.43 -3.17 5.96
CA ILE A 62 -6.85 -4.33 6.67
C ILE A 62 -7.83 -5.50 6.67
N ASP A 63 -9.07 -5.25 7.07
CA ASP A 63 -10.10 -6.29 7.13
C ASP A 63 -10.43 -6.83 5.73
N GLY A 64 -10.43 -5.97 4.72
CA GLY A 64 -10.68 -6.35 3.34
C GLY A 64 -9.62 -7.29 2.77
N TYR A 65 -8.33 -7.01 2.99
CA TYR A 65 -7.24 -7.91 2.59
C TYR A 65 -7.33 -9.25 3.33
N ARG A 66 -7.55 -9.22 4.65
CA ARG A 66 -7.69 -10.45 5.45
C ARG A 66 -8.85 -11.32 4.98
N ARG A 67 -10.01 -10.73 4.70
CA ARG A 67 -11.17 -11.47 4.15
C ARG A 67 -10.91 -12.07 2.77
N LYS A 68 -10.05 -11.44 1.97
CA LYS A 68 -9.60 -11.98 0.67
C LYS A 68 -8.50 -13.06 0.80
N GLY A 69 -8.07 -13.39 2.02
CA GLY A 69 -7.07 -14.43 2.28
C GLY A 69 -5.62 -13.96 2.26
N PHE A 70 -5.38 -12.65 2.24
CA PHE A 70 -4.02 -12.10 2.28
C PHE A 70 -3.49 -11.98 3.70
N SER A 71 -2.16 -12.09 3.83
CA SER A 71 -1.43 -11.74 5.03
C SER A 71 -0.55 -10.52 4.75
N PHE A 72 -0.38 -9.68 5.78
CA PHE A 72 0.53 -8.55 5.72
C PHE A 72 1.91 -9.00 6.18
N VAL A 73 2.93 -8.63 5.41
CA VAL A 73 4.34 -8.85 5.69
C VAL A 73 5.09 -7.54 5.45
N THR A 74 6.37 -7.48 5.83
CA THR A 74 7.20 -6.31 5.50
C THR A 74 7.66 -6.37 4.04
N VAL A 75 8.19 -5.26 3.52
CA VAL A 75 8.74 -5.21 2.16
C VAL A 75 9.96 -6.11 2.01
N GLU A 76 10.74 -6.30 3.08
CA GLU A 76 11.87 -7.24 3.12
C GLU A 76 11.40 -8.68 2.95
N ASP A 77 10.30 -9.07 3.60
CA ASP A 77 9.76 -10.43 3.50
C ASP A 77 9.09 -10.69 2.15
N ILE A 78 8.49 -9.67 1.52
CA ILE A 78 7.95 -9.77 0.15
C ILE A 78 9.06 -9.95 -0.90
N ALA A 79 10.24 -9.35 -0.67
CA ALA A 79 11.31 -9.28 -1.66
C ALA A 79 12.38 -10.38 -1.49
N ARG A 80 12.14 -11.35 -0.60
CA ARG A 80 12.98 -12.53 -0.38
C ARG A 80 12.76 -13.61 -1.42
#